data_AF-A0A7J9R125-F1
#
_entry.id   AF-A0A7J9R125-F1
#
_cell.length_a   1.000
_cell.length_b   1.000
_cell.length_c   1.000
_cell.angle_alpha   90.00
_cell.angle_beta   90.00
_cell.angle_gamma   90.00
#
_symmetry.space_group_name_H-M   'P 1'
#
loop_
_entity.id
_entity.type
_entity.pdbx_description
1 polymer ?
#
loop_
_entity_poly.entity_id
_entity_poly.type
_entity_poly.pdbx_seq_one_letter_code
_entity_poly.pdbx_strand_id
1 'polypeptide(L)' 'EALSCFEQAIILNPNDPDLWNSKASALRSMGRYEEAIECFNKSLEIDPRDKHS' A
#
# COMPACT_ATOMS: atom_id res chain seq x y z
N GLU A 1 -15.43 -4.15 0.18
CA GLU A 1 -15.00 -3.79 -1.19
C GLU A 1 -13.72 -2.93 -1.29
N ALA A 2 -13.17 -2.34 -0.21
CA ALA A 2 -12.05 -1.39 -0.32
C ALA A 2 -10.76 -1.96 -0.97
N LEU A 3 -10.43 -3.23 -0.70
CA LEU A 3 -9.23 -3.86 -1.26
C LEU A 3 -9.28 -3.98 -2.79
N SER A 4 -10.46 -4.25 -3.35
CA SER A 4 -10.63 -4.36 -4.80
C SER A 4 -10.43 -3.02 -5.51
N CYS A 5 -10.85 -1.92 -4.88
CA CYS A 5 -10.59 -0.57 -5.40
C CYS A 5 -9.08 -0.26 -5.44
N PHE A 6 -8.33 -0.64 -4.40
CA PHE A 6 -6.87 -0.46 -4.39
C PHE A 6 -6.17 -1.32 -5.42
N GLU A 7 -6.62 -2.55 -5.66
CA GLU A 7 -6.05 -3.41 -6.72
C GLU A 7 -6.23 -2.80 -8.11
N GLN A 8 -7.41 -2.27 -8.41
CA GLN A 8 -7.63 -1.58 -9.68
C GLN A 8 -6.79 -0.31 -9.79
N ALA A 9 -6.68 0.47 -8.72
CA ALA A 9 -5.85 1.68 -8.70
C ALA A 9 -4.36 1.35 -8.91
N ILE A 10 -3.85 0.28 -8.27
CA ILE A 10 -2.48 -0.19 -8.44
C ILE A 10 -2.23 -0.69 -9.87
N ILE A 11 -3.22 -1.32 -10.52
CA ILE A 11 -3.09 -1.71 -11.94
C ILE A 11 -2.97 -0.47 -12.84
N LEU A 12 -3.71 0.60 -12.54
CA LEU A 12 -3.68 1.84 -13.30
C LEU A 12 -2.40 2.65 -13.06
N ASN A 13 -1.92 2.68 -11.81
CA ASN A 13 -0.69 3.36 -11.44
C ASN A 13 0.12 2.54 -10.41
N PRO A 14 0.93 1.57 -10.88
CA PRO A 14 1.65 0.68 -9.98
C PRO A 14 2.79 1.34 -9.21
N ASN A 15 3.26 2.50 -9.70
CA ASN A 15 4.38 3.26 -9.15
C ASN A 15 3.94 4.41 -8.25
N ASP A 16 2.72 4.34 -7.71
CA ASP A 16 2.19 5.32 -6.78
C ASP A 16 2.32 4.79 -5.33
N PRO A 17 3.26 5.31 -4.52
CA PRO A 17 3.44 4.85 -3.14
C PRO A 17 2.19 5.09 -2.27
N ASP A 18 1.40 6.13 -2.55
CA ASP A 18 0.21 6.47 -1.77
C ASP A 18 -0.88 5.40 -1.88
N LEU A 19 -0.98 4.72 -3.04
CA LEU A 19 -1.91 3.61 -3.25
C LEU A 19 -1.54 2.40 -2.39
N TRP A 20 -0.25 2.09 -2.31
CA TRP A 20 0.26 1.00 -1.48
C TRP A 20 0.11 1.32 0.02
N ASN A 21 0.40 2.56 0.44
CA ASN A 21 0.17 3.04 1.81
C ASN A 21 -1.31 2.99 2.21
N SER A 22 -2.22 3.38 1.30
CA SER A 22 -3.66 3.35 1.53
C SER A 22 -4.19 1.92 1.64
N LYS A 23 -3.72 1.02 0.77
CA LYS A 23 -4.03 -0.42 0.83
C LYS A 23 -3.54 -1.03 2.15
N ALA A 24 -2.30 -0.72 2.55
CA ALA A 24 -1.72 -1.17 3.80
C ALA A 24 -2.52 -0.72 5.02
N SER A 25 -2.95 0.55 5.03
CA SER A 25 -3.79 1.10 6.11
C SER A 25 -5.16 0.43 6.20
N ALA A 26 -5.76 0.10 5.06
CA ALA A 26 -7.02 -0.66 5.03
C ALA A 26 -6.83 -2.09 5.55
N LEU A 27 -5.77 -2.79 5.14
CA LEU A 27 -5.41 -4.13 5.61
C LEU A 27 -5.14 -4.15 7.13
N ARG A 28 -4.42 -3.15 7.63
CA ARG A 28 -4.17 -2.97 9.07
C ARG A 28 -5.49 -2.83 9.85
N SER A 29 -6.43 -2.05 9.32
CA SER A 29 -7.76 -1.87 9.94
C SER A 29 -8.61 -3.15 9.91
N MET A 30 -8.34 -4.07 8.99
CA MET A 30 -8.94 -5.40 8.92
C MET A 30 -8.21 -6.45 9.78
N GLY A 31 -7.15 -6.06 10.51
CA GLY A 31 -6.32 -6.98 11.30
C GLY A 31 -5.37 -7.86 10.48
N ARG A 32 -5.21 -7.59 9.18
CA ARG A 32 -4.32 -8.32 8.27
C ARG A 32 -2.94 -7.65 8.26
N TYR A 33 -2.21 -7.81 9.35
CA TYR A 33 -0.97 -7.07 9.58
C TYR A 33 0.17 -7.51 8.66
N GLU A 34 0.31 -8.80 8.35
CA GLU A 34 1.36 -9.30 7.47
C GLU A 34 1.27 -8.69 6.07
N GLU A 35 0.06 -8.68 5.49
CA GLU A 35 -0.17 -8.12 4.16
C GLU A 35 -0.05 -6.59 4.14
N ALA A 36 -0.41 -5.93 5.25
CA ALA A 36 -0.18 -4.50 5.39
C ALA A 36 1.32 -4.18 5.35
N ILE A 37 2.15 -4.98 6.03
CA ILE A 37 3.61 -4.81 6.02
C ILE A 37 4.18 -5.01 4.61
N GLU A 38 3.73 -6.02 3.87
CA GLU A 38 4.13 -6.21 2.48
C GLU A 38 3.78 -5.00 1.60
N CYS A 39 2.57 -4.44 1.77
CA CYS A 39 2.16 -3.25 1.05
C CYS A 39 3.00 -2.02 1.44
N PHE A 40 3.30 -1.81 2.73
CA PHE A 40 4.20 -0.74 3.16
C PHE A 40 5.61 -0.90 2.60
N ASN A 41 6.14 -2.13 2.57
CA ASN A 41 7.45 -2.39 1.96
C ASN A 41 7.44 -2.05 0.47
N LYS A 42 6.37 -2.40 -0.26
CA LYS A 42 6.20 -2.02 -1.68
C LYS A 42 6.16 -0.51 -1.88
N SER A 43 5.44 0.21 -1.02
CA SER A 43 5.43 1.68 -1.03
C SER A 43 6.85 2.24 -0.91
N LEU A 44 7.64 1.73 0.05
CA LEU A 44 9.02 2.14 0.29
C LEU A 44 10.00 1.73 -0.82
N GLU A 45 9.73 0.64 -1.54
CA GLU A 45 10.51 0.26 -2.73
C GLU A 45 10.30 1.25 -3.88
N ILE A 46 9.09 1.79 -4.01
CA ILE A 46 8.70 2.73 -5.07
C ILE A 46 9.20 4.14 -4.75
N ASP A 47 8.89 4.64 -3.56
CA ASP A 47 9.46 5.89 -3.06
C ASP A 47 10.18 5.67 -1.71
N PRO A 48 11.49 5.42 -1.76
CA PRO A 48 12.28 5.26 -0.54
C PRO A 48 12.42 6.56 0.27
N ARG A 49 11.92 7.71 -0.24
CA ARG A 49 11.96 9.00 0.48
C ARG A 49 10.88 9.11 1.56
N ASP A 50 9.86 8.26 1.53
CA ASP A 50 8.84 8.17 2.60
C ASP A 50 9.36 7.37 3.82
N LYS A 51 10.58 6.84 3.72
CA LYS A 51 11.34 6.33 4.86
C LYS A 51 11.83 7.53 5.67
N HIS A 52 10.97 8.02 6.56
CA HIS A 52 11.21 9.07 7.56
C HIS A 52 12.68 9.53 7.68
N SER A 53 12.93 10.80 7.32
CA SER A 53 14.02 11.57 7.94
C SER A 53 13.76 11.75 9.43
#